data_AF-A0A2T6F512-F1
#
_entry.id   AF-A0A2T6F512-F1
#
_cell.length_a   1.000
_cell.length_b   1.000
_cell.length_c   1.000
_cell.angle_alpha   90.00
_cell.angle_beta   90.00
_cell.angle_gamma   90.00
#
_symmetry.space_group_name_H-M   'P 1'
#
loop_
_entity.id
_entity.type
_entity.pdbx_description
1 polymer ?
#
loop_
_entity_poly.entity_id
_entity_poly.type
_entity_poly.pdbx_seq_one_letter_code
_entity_poly.pdbx_strand_id
1 'polypeptide(L)'
;MRAIHIFLSRCLPTALALLAMSALSAPANAQQLQTKFSCNVTRDEGGEKVIYSDGGEINLDGNKVQAFRWESDQYRPTHGFDCSVDESDEPVAEVLEGSDKDSWRVSLKDPVAARARRGFDFYNHGKNCSIRLQRDGDTLHIEPTCPALCGSRPNFTTLSVNVKTGTCLYEDK
;
A
#
# COMPACT_ATOMS: atom_id res chain seq x y z
N MET A 1 90.13 -3.98 23.90
CA MET A 1 89.38 -2.94 24.65
C MET A 1 88.19 -2.50 23.81
N ARG A 2 87.04 -2.33 24.50
CA ARG A 2 85.71 -1.83 24.08
C ARG A 2 84.76 -2.81 23.36
N ALA A 3 83.82 -3.31 24.16
CA ALA A 3 82.52 -3.85 23.81
C ALA A 3 81.46 -2.72 23.69
N ILE A 4 80.45 -2.88 22.83
CA ILE A 4 79.13 -2.20 22.91
C ILE A 4 78.02 -3.14 22.36
N HIS A 5 77.47 -3.95 23.25
CA HIS A 5 76.07 -4.09 23.69
C HIS A 5 74.82 -3.52 22.92
N ILE A 6 73.83 -4.42 22.73
CA ILE A 6 72.32 -4.34 22.82
C ILE A 6 71.58 -3.64 21.64
N PHE A 7 70.42 -4.01 21.07
CA PHE A 7 69.15 -4.57 21.59
C PHE A 7 68.32 -5.36 20.57
N LEU A 8 67.64 -6.40 21.08
CA LEU A 8 66.44 -7.03 20.50
C LEU A 8 65.33 -6.01 20.25
N SER A 9 64.53 -6.21 19.20
CA SER A 9 63.09 -5.89 19.29
C SER A 9 62.26 -6.84 18.43
N ARG A 10 61.55 -7.75 19.10
CA ARG A 10 60.39 -8.49 18.59
C ARG A 10 59.16 -7.59 18.79
N CYS A 11 58.40 -7.34 17.74
CA CYS A 11 57.01 -6.84 17.74
C CYS A 11 56.52 -6.99 16.28
N LEU A 12 55.33 -7.46 15.90
CA LEU A 12 54.14 -8.01 16.55
C LEU A 12 53.27 -8.44 15.34
N PRO A 13 52.73 -9.67 15.22
CA PRO A 13 51.84 -10.01 14.10
C PRO A 13 50.40 -9.65 14.50
N THR A 14 50.01 -8.40 14.28
CA THR A 14 48.62 -7.91 14.48
C THR A 14 48.05 -7.46 13.14
N ALA A 15 47.73 -8.42 12.26
CA ALA A 15 47.09 -8.12 10.97
C ALA A 15 45.92 -9.07 10.64
N LEU A 16 45.38 -9.79 11.62
CA LEU A 16 44.31 -10.79 11.39
C LEU A 16 43.18 -10.67 12.42
N ALA A 17 42.55 -9.49 12.54
CA ALA A 17 41.37 -9.32 13.40
C ALA A 17 40.32 -8.32 12.88
N LEU A 18 40.33 -7.99 11.58
CA LEU A 18 39.42 -6.99 10.98
C LEU A 18 38.47 -7.54 9.91
N LEU A 19 38.37 -8.88 9.77
CA LEU A 19 37.60 -9.53 8.70
C LEU A 19 36.27 -10.19 9.15
N ALA A 20 35.75 -9.85 10.34
CA ALA A 20 34.57 -10.53 10.91
C ALA A 20 33.37 -9.60 11.22
N MET A 21 33.25 -8.44 10.55
CA MET A 21 32.11 -7.52 10.74
C MET A 21 31.34 -7.18 9.45
N SER A 22 31.55 -7.92 8.36
CA SER A 22 30.80 -7.74 7.13
C SER A 22 29.68 -8.78 7.03
N ALA A 23 28.45 -8.31 6.87
CA ALA A 23 27.26 -9.05 6.44
C ALA A 23 26.46 -9.80 7.53
N LEU A 24 25.90 -9.05 8.48
CA LEU A 24 24.51 -9.28 8.91
C LEU A 24 23.62 -8.22 8.26
N SER A 25 23.62 -8.18 6.93
CA SER A 25 22.51 -7.58 6.18
C SER A 25 21.37 -8.58 6.31
N ALA A 26 20.53 -8.43 7.33
CA ALA A 26 19.26 -9.15 7.36
C ALA A 26 18.57 -8.87 6.01
N PRO A 27 18.02 -9.89 5.33
CA PRO A 27 17.22 -9.62 4.15
C PRO A 27 16.10 -8.70 4.60
N ALA A 28 16.06 -7.49 4.04
CA ALA A 28 14.85 -6.69 4.10
C ALA A 28 13.78 -7.59 3.47
N ASN A 29 12.89 -8.16 4.29
CA ASN A 29 11.74 -8.89 3.78
C ASN A 29 10.97 -7.88 2.94
N ALA A 30 11.10 -7.98 1.62
CA ALA A 30 10.32 -7.17 0.71
C ALA A 30 8.86 -7.55 0.97
N GLN A 31 8.09 -6.62 1.54
CA GLN A 31 6.68 -6.83 1.81
C GLN A 31 5.99 -7.13 0.49
N GLN A 32 5.24 -8.23 0.42
CA GLN A 32 4.52 -8.63 -0.77
C GLN A 32 3.04 -8.72 -0.48
N LEU A 33 2.23 -8.22 -1.42
CA LEU A 33 0.78 -8.34 -1.37
C LEU A 33 0.31 -8.83 -2.72
N GLN A 34 -0.29 -10.02 -2.76
CA GLN A 34 -1.06 -10.49 -3.90
C GLN A 34 -2.45 -10.85 -3.42
N THR A 35 -3.47 -10.16 -3.93
CA THR A 35 -4.86 -10.41 -3.56
C THR A 35 -5.81 -10.09 -4.69
N LYS A 36 -6.95 -10.78 -4.67
CA LYS A 36 -8.12 -10.46 -5.46
C LYS A 36 -9.35 -10.58 -4.57
N PHE A 37 -10.23 -9.58 -4.61
CA PHE A 37 -11.42 -9.56 -3.78
C PHE A 37 -12.63 -9.05 -4.54
N SER A 38 -13.81 -9.45 -4.08
CA SER A 38 -15.10 -8.96 -4.52
C SER A 38 -16.05 -9.00 -3.33
N CYS A 39 -16.53 -7.83 -2.97
CA CYS A 39 -17.31 -7.56 -1.78
C CYS A 39 -18.59 -6.85 -2.21
N ASN A 40 -19.68 -7.13 -1.52
CA ASN A 40 -20.86 -6.30 -1.60
C ASN A 40 -21.58 -6.27 -0.24
N VAL A 41 -22.30 -5.19 0.01
CA VAL A 41 -23.21 -5.07 1.14
C VAL A 41 -24.44 -4.28 0.72
N THR A 42 -25.59 -4.64 1.28
CA THR A 42 -26.82 -3.87 1.16
C THR A 42 -27.09 -3.14 2.46
N ARG A 43 -27.36 -1.85 2.41
CA ARG A 43 -27.74 -1.02 3.55
C ARG A 43 -29.08 -0.31 3.27
N ASP A 44 -29.78 0.07 4.33
CA ASP A 44 -30.89 1.03 4.25
C ASP A 44 -30.35 2.40 4.65
N GLU A 45 -30.44 3.38 3.76
CA GLU A 45 -30.01 4.75 4.00
C GLU A 45 -31.17 5.70 3.74
N GLY A 46 -31.75 6.22 4.82
CA GLY A 46 -32.87 7.15 4.71
C GLY A 46 -34.13 6.55 4.09
N GLY A 47 -34.36 5.24 4.26
CA GLY A 47 -35.48 4.52 3.66
C GLY A 47 -35.25 4.07 2.21
N GLU A 48 -34.04 4.29 1.68
CA GLU A 48 -33.63 3.79 0.37
C GLU A 48 -32.67 2.61 0.53
N LYS A 49 -32.90 1.54 -0.21
CA LYS A 49 -31.98 0.40 -0.29
C LYS A 49 -30.77 0.77 -1.15
N VAL A 50 -29.59 0.76 -0.54
CA VAL A 50 -28.31 1.07 -1.21
C VAL A 50 -27.46 -0.19 -1.25
N ILE A 51 -26.90 -0.50 -2.41
CA ILE A 51 -25.94 -1.60 -2.57
C ILE A 51 -24.57 -0.98 -2.81
N TYR A 52 -23.62 -1.33 -1.95
CA TYR A 52 -22.20 -1.06 -2.15
C TYR A 52 -21.56 -2.31 -2.72
N SER A 53 -20.70 -2.15 -3.71
CA SER A 53 -19.93 -3.23 -4.33
C SER A 53 -18.50 -2.78 -4.53
N ASP A 54 -17.54 -3.51 -3.96
CA ASP A 54 -16.12 -3.21 -4.09
C ASP A 54 -15.37 -4.43 -4.57
N GLY A 55 -14.55 -4.29 -5.60
CA GLY A 55 -13.75 -5.39 -6.14
C GLY A 55 -12.36 -4.92 -6.54
N GLY A 56 -11.35 -5.74 -6.31
CA GLY A 56 -9.98 -5.33 -6.61
C GLY A 56 -9.04 -6.48 -6.92
N GLU A 57 -7.98 -6.14 -7.64
CA GLU A 57 -6.82 -6.98 -7.94
C GLU A 57 -5.58 -6.15 -7.62
N ILE A 58 -4.84 -6.57 -6.59
CA ILE A 58 -3.71 -5.82 -6.06
C ILE A 58 -2.52 -6.76 -5.97
N ASN A 59 -1.44 -6.39 -6.67
CA ASN A 59 -0.15 -7.07 -6.65
C ASN A 59 0.97 -6.05 -6.41
N LEU A 60 1.56 -6.08 -5.22
CA LEU A 60 2.65 -5.21 -4.77
C LEU A 60 3.87 -6.05 -4.37
N ASP A 61 5.04 -5.63 -4.80
CA ASP A 61 6.34 -6.20 -4.41
C ASP A 61 7.23 -5.07 -3.88
N GLY A 62 7.26 -4.92 -2.56
CA GLY A 62 7.78 -3.74 -1.88
C GLY A 62 7.02 -2.48 -2.31
N ASN A 63 7.74 -1.52 -2.88
CA ASN A 63 7.18 -0.27 -3.43
C ASN A 63 6.80 -0.39 -4.92
N LYS A 64 6.99 -1.57 -5.53
CA LYS A 64 6.67 -1.78 -6.94
C LYS A 64 5.22 -2.23 -7.09
N VAL A 65 4.44 -1.47 -7.86
CA VAL A 65 3.11 -1.89 -8.31
C VAL A 65 3.30 -2.83 -9.51
N GLN A 66 2.92 -4.09 -9.35
CA GLN A 66 2.95 -5.10 -10.41
C GLN A 66 1.60 -5.22 -11.11
N ALA A 67 0.52 -5.08 -10.35
CA ALA A 67 -0.85 -4.92 -10.83
C ALA A 67 -1.65 -4.12 -9.81
N PHE A 68 -2.53 -3.23 -10.28
CA PHE A 68 -3.43 -2.52 -9.39
C PHE A 68 -4.74 -2.19 -10.11
N ARG A 69 -5.83 -2.69 -9.54
CA ARG A 69 -7.19 -2.31 -9.91
C ARG A 69 -8.07 -2.34 -8.67
N TRP A 70 -8.88 -1.30 -8.49
CA TRP A 70 -9.97 -1.28 -7.52
C TRP A 70 -11.17 -0.58 -8.14
N GLU A 71 -12.28 -1.29 -8.19
CA GLU A 71 -13.59 -0.85 -8.63
C GLU A 71 -14.52 -0.74 -7.41
N SER A 72 -15.28 0.34 -7.33
CA SER A 72 -16.24 0.62 -6.26
C SER A 72 -17.48 1.25 -6.84
N ASP A 73 -18.61 0.58 -6.62
CA ASP A 73 -19.91 0.99 -7.10
C ASP A 73 -20.87 1.20 -5.94
N GLN A 74 -21.72 2.22 -6.07
CA GLN A 74 -22.89 2.46 -5.25
C GLN A 74 -24.13 2.42 -6.14
N TYR A 75 -24.99 1.42 -5.93
CA TYR A 75 -26.25 1.28 -6.63
C TYR A 75 -27.42 1.70 -5.75
N ARG A 76 -28.28 2.55 -6.29
CA ARG A 76 -29.57 2.95 -5.72
C ARG A 76 -30.68 2.71 -6.76
N PRO A 77 -31.95 2.58 -6.34
CA PRO A 77 -33.07 2.41 -7.26
C PRO A 77 -33.16 3.47 -8.36
N THR A 78 -32.73 4.71 -8.09
CA THR A 78 -32.93 5.85 -9.00
C THR A 78 -31.64 6.35 -9.68
N HIS A 79 -30.48 5.93 -9.20
CA HIS A 79 -29.17 6.38 -9.68
C HIS A 79 -28.06 5.45 -9.20
N GLY A 80 -26.85 5.61 -9.73
CA GLY A 80 -25.68 4.91 -9.24
C GLY A 80 -24.42 5.72 -9.48
N PHE A 81 -23.36 5.34 -8.78
CA PHE A 81 -22.03 5.90 -8.96
C PHE A 81 -21.05 4.75 -9.07
N ASP A 82 -20.28 4.74 -10.15
CA ASP A 82 -19.18 3.82 -10.37
C ASP A 82 -17.85 4.58 -10.26
N CYS A 83 -16.83 3.86 -9.82
CA CYS A 83 -15.53 4.42 -9.61
C CYS A 83 -14.47 3.35 -9.77
N SER A 84 -13.41 3.66 -10.51
CA SER A 84 -12.30 2.75 -10.70
C SER A 84 -10.97 3.48 -10.61
N VAL A 85 -9.99 2.79 -10.03
CA VAL A 85 -8.57 3.13 -10.10
C VAL A 85 -7.87 1.94 -10.69
N ASP A 86 -7.09 2.15 -11.73
CA ASP A 86 -6.26 1.11 -12.34
C ASP A 86 -4.89 1.65 -12.77
N GLU A 87 -4.12 0.83 -13.46
CA GLU A 87 -2.76 1.14 -13.93
C GLU A 87 -2.71 2.38 -14.84
N SER A 88 -3.79 2.70 -15.57
CA SER A 88 -3.88 3.90 -16.41
C SER A 88 -3.93 5.19 -15.59
N ASP A 89 -4.23 5.10 -14.29
CA ASP A 89 -4.19 6.21 -13.34
C ASP A 89 -2.79 6.43 -12.73
N GLU A 90 -1.81 5.62 -13.14
CA GLU A 90 -0.41 5.65 -12.67
C GLU A 90 -0.28 5.56 -11.13
N PRO A 91 -0.76 4.46 -10.50
CA PRO A 91 -0.63 4.27 -9.07
C PRO A 91 0.83 4.10 -8.65
N VAL A 92 1.18 4.68 -7.51
CA VAL A 92 2.50 4.61 -6.88
C VAL A 92 2.33 4.04 -5.49
N ALA A 93 3.12 3.03 -5.14
CA ALA A 93 3.10 2.41 -3.81
C ALA A 93 4.31 2.86 -2.99
N GLU A 94 4.06 3.16 -1.72
CA GLU A 94 5.07 3.42 -0.69
C GLU A 94 4.93 2.35 0.38
N VAL A 95 6.03 1.70 0.77
CA VAL A 95 6.07 0.84 1.96
C VAL A 95 6.13 1.74 3.19
N LEU A 96 5.22 1.54 4.14
CA LEU A 96 5.20 2.25 5.40
C LEU A 96 6.04 1.48 6.42
N GLU A 97 7.26 1.95 6.66
CA GLU A 97 8.14 1.38 7.67
C GLU A 97 7.68 1.71 9.10
N GLY A 98 7.96 0.82 10.05
CA GLY A 98 7.69 1.06 11.48
C GLY A 98 6.34 0.56 12.00
N SER A 99 5.53 -0.14 11.18
CA SER A 99 4.43 -0.96 11.69
C SER A 99 4.87 -2.41 11.91
N ASP A 100 4.32 -3.05 12.94
CA ASP A 100 4.46 -4.50 13.18
C ASP A 100 3.76 -5.37 12.12
N LYS A 101 3.18 -4.73 11.10
CA LYS A 101 2.33 -5.30 10.05
C LYS A 101 2.83 -4.81 8.70
N ASP A 102 2.62 -5.59 7.64
CA ASP A 102 2.91 -5.11 6.30
C ASP A 102 1.93 -4.00 5.93
N SER A 103 2.43 -2.88 5.44
CA SER A 103 1.58 -1.73 5.15
C SER A 103 2.11 -0.91 3.99
N TRP A 104 1.18 -0.53 3.13
CA TRP A 104 1.43 0.28 1.96
C TRP A 104 0.54 1.51 1.97
N ARG A 105 1.04 2.58 1.37
CA ARG A 105 0.23 3.69 0.89
C ARG A 105 0.28 3.68 -0.64
N VAL A 106 -0.88 3.58 -1.27
CA VAL A 106 -1.01 3.72 -2.72
C VAL A 106 -1.58 5.11 -3.01
N SER A 107 -0.85 5.91 -3.77
CA SER A 107 -1.27 7.22 -4.26
C SER A 107 -1.27 7.22 -5.80
N LEU A 108 -1.73 8.30 -6.42
CA LEU A 108 -1.56 8.48 -7.87
C LEU A 108 -0.39 9.43 -8.12
N LYS A 109 0.41 9.13 -9.16
CA LYS A 109 1.53 9.97 -9.58
C LYS A 109 1.10 11.39 -9.95
N ASP A 110 0.00 11.50 -10.70
CA ASP A 110 -0.66 12.77 -11.01
C ASP A 110 -2.18 12.61 -10.84
N PRO A 111 -2.73 12.91 -9.65
CA PRO A 111 -4.16 12.79 -9.38
C PRO A 111 -5.02 13.71 -10.25
N VAL A 112 -4.49 14.85 -10.71
CA VAL A 112 -5.25 15.79 -11.56
C VAL A 112 -5.37 15.22 -12.97
N ALA A 113 -4.25 14.76 -13.55
CA ALA A 113 -4.27 14.15 -14.87
C ALA A 113 -5.10 12.86 -14.90
N ALA A 114 -5.04 12.02 -13.85
CA ALA A 114 -5.86 10.82 -13.75
C ALA A 114 -7.36 11.13 -13.78
N ARG A 115 -7.82 12.09 -12.97
CA ARG A 115 -9.22 12.55 -12.99
C ARG A 115 -9.63 13.10 -14.35
N ALA A 116 -8.77 13.89 -14.98
CA ALA A 116 -9.04 14.43 -16.31
C ALA A 116 -9.21 13.33 -17.36
N ARG A 117 -8.36 12.28 -17.33
CA ARG A 117 -8.51 11.09 -18.20
C ARG A 117 -9.85 10.39 -18.01
N ARG A 118 -10.36 10.38 -16.77
CA ARG A 118 -11.64 9.78 -16.39
C ARG A 118 -12.85 10.71 -16.60
N GLY A 119 -12.65 11.93 -17.12
CA GLY A 119 -13.74 12.90 -17.34
C GLY A 119 -14.27 13.57 -16.06
N PHE A 120 -13.51 13.53 -14.97
CA PHE A 120 -13.85 14.19 -13.70
C PHE A 120 -13.14 15.56 -13.63
N ASP A 121 -13.64 16.57 -14.35
CA ASP A 121 -13.04 17.93 -14.40
C ASP A 121 -13.49 18.87 -13.27
N PHE A 122 -14.51 18.45 -12.50
CA PHE A 122 -15.22 19.32 -11.54
C PHE A 122 -14.42 19.63 -10.25
N TYR A 123 -13.23 19.06 -10.07
CA TYR A 123 -12.44 19.15 -8.84
C TYR A 123 -11.07 19.82 -9.06
N ASN A 124 -11.06 21.15 -8.98
CA ASN A 124 -9.83 21.95 -9.00
C ASN A 124 -9.04 21.95 -7.67
N HIS A 125 -9.45 21.15 -6.68
CA HIS A 125 -8.69 20.95 -5.46
C HIS A 125 -7.89 19.66 -5.60
N GLY A 126 -6.61 19.78 -5.95
CA GLY A 126 -5.63 18.69 -6.03
C GLY A 126 -5.42 17.98 -4.70
N LYS A 127 -6.43 17.24 -4.23
CA LYS A 127 -6.34 16.44 -3.02
C LYS A 127 -5.37 15.29 -3.26
N ASN A 128 -4.43 15.14 -2.33
CA ASN A 128 -3.53 13.99 -2.25
C ASN A 128 -4.28 12.81 -1.63
N CYS A 129 -5.22 12.22 -2.39
CA CYS A 129 -5.88 10.99 -1.95
C CYS A 129 -4.91 9.82 -2.03
N SER A 130 -5.06 8.89 -1.11
CA SER A 130 -4.31 7.66 -1.06
C SER A 130 -5.19 6.54 -0.53
N ILE A 131 -4.77 5.31 -0.78
CA ILE A 131 -5.38 4.10 -0.28
C ILE A 131 -4.34 3.48 0.64
N ARG A 132 -4.65 3.39 1.93
CA ARG A 132 -3.82 2.66 2.86
C ARG A 132 -4.23 1.19 2.81
N LEU A 133 -3.23 0.34 2.63
CA LEU A 133 -3.35 -1.10 2.68
C LEU A 133 -2.57 -1.57 3.89
N GLN A 134 -3.20 -2.36 4.77
CA GLN A 134 -2.51 -2.96 5.89
C GLN A 134 -2.87 -4.43 5.99
N ARG A 135 -1.85 -5.29 5.96
CA ARG A 135 -2.03 -6.74 6.06
C ARG A 135 -1.72 -7.21 7.47
N ASP A 136 -2.72 -7.78 8.13
CA ASP A 136 -2.64 -8.43 9.44
C ASP A 136 -2.94 -9.93 9.28
N GLY A 137 -1.89 -10.73 9.11
CA GLY A 137 -2.02 -12.16 8.81
C GLY A 137 -2.79 -12.43 7.51
N ASP A 138 -4.01 -12.95 7.64
CA ASP A 138 -4.92 -13.25 6.53
C ASP A 138 -5.89 -12.09 6.21
N THR A 139 -5.91 -11.04 7.01
CA THR A 139 -6.83 -9.90 6.82
C THR A 139 -6.09 -8.73 6.16
N LEU A 140 -6.66 -8.22 5.07
CA LEU A 140 -6.25 -6.98 4.43
C LEU A 140 -7.25 -5.88 4.77
N HIS A 141 -6.79 -4.84 5.45
CA HIS A 141 -7.52 -3.61 5.68
C HIS A 141 -7.27 -2.65 4.53
N ILE A 142 -8.34 -2.09 3.95
CA ILE A 142 -8.33 -1.20 2.80
C ILE A 142 -9.02 0.10 3.20
N GLU A 143 -8.22 1.16 3.32
CA GLU A 143 -8.66 2.45 3.87
C GLU A 143 -8.38 3.60 2.88
N PRO A 144 -9.38 4.04 2.10
CA PRO A 144 -9.25 5.21 1.24
C PRO A 144 -9.30 6.49 2.08
N THR A 145 -8.36 7.42 1.86
CA THR A 145 -8.30 8.70 2.59
C THR A 145 -9.25 9.75 2.05
N CYS A 146 -9.63 9.66 0.77
CA CYS A 146 -10.73 10.42 0.22
C CYS A 146 -11.35 9.76 -1.00
N PRO A 147 -12.63 10.05 -1.29
CA PRO A 147 -13.31 9.57 -2.49
C PRO A 147 -12.79 10.19 -3.79
N ALA A 148 -11.89 11.18 -3.70
CA ALA A 148 -11.54 12.08 -4.79
C ALA A 148 -10.57 11.48 -5.82
N LEU A 149 -10.62 10.17 -6.03
CA LEU A 149 -10.12 9.53 -7.25
C LEU A 149 -11.23 9.48 -8.33
N CYS A 150 -12.50 9.57 -7.94
CA CYS A 150 -13.66 9.64 -8.85
C CYS A 150 -14.60 10.83 -8.59
N GLY A 151 -14.05 11.98 -8.15
CA GLY A 151 -14.82 13.21 -7.90
C GLY A 151 -15.31 13.39 -6.45
N SER A 152 -16.35 14.22 -6.24
CA SER A 152 -16.91 14.59 -4.93
C SER A 152 -17.69 13.48 -4.22
N ARG A 153 -18.03 12.41 -4.93
CA ARG A 153 -19.02 11.44 -4.46
C ARG A 153 -18.36 10.45 -3.49
N PRO A 154 -19.03 10.05 -2.41
CA PRO A 154 -18.52 9.05 -1.47
C PRO A 154 -18.46 7.67 -2.14
N ASN A 155 -17.43 7.46 -2.95
CA ASN A 155 -17.06 6.18 -3.54
C ASN A 155 -15.81 5.66 -2.82
N PHE A 156 -15.63 4.34 -2.80
CA PHE A 156 -14.69 3.61 -1.95
C PHE A 156 -15.04 3.61 -0.46
N THR A 157 -15.54 2.46 -0.02
CA THR A 157 -15.77 2.20 1.40
C THR A 157 -14.47 1.77 2.07
N THR A 158 -14.37 2.03 3.38
CA THR A 158 -13.36 1.32 4.16
C THR A 158 -13.86 -0.10 4.33
N LEU A 159 -13.01 -1.07 4.00
CA LEU A 159 -13.35 -2.47 4.17
C LEU A 159 -12.14 -3.30 4.62
N SER A 160 -12.45 -4.40 5.29
CA SER A 160 -11.49 -5.44 5.64
C SER A 160 -11.85 -6.71 4.87
N VAL A 161 -10.86 -7.35 4.26
CA VAL A 161 -11.02 -8.59 3.49
C VAL A 161 -10.14 -9.66 4.07
N ASN A 162 -10.72 -10.80 4.45
CA ASN A 162 -9.92 -12.00 4.68
C ASN A 162 -9.50 -12.57 3.32
N VAL A 163 -8.23 -12.45 2.97
CA VAL A 163 -7.69 -12.82 1.65
C VAL A 163 -7.67 -14.32 1.40
N LYS A 164 -7.89 -15.14 2.42
CA LYS A 164 -7.94 -16.60 2.33
C LYS A 164 -9.36 -17.10 2.13
N THR A 165 -10.33 -16.52 2.82
CA THR A 165 -11.75 -16.94 2.75
C THR A 165 -12.57 -16.08 1.78
N GLY A 166 -12.07 -14.90 1.41
CA GLY A 166 -12.82 -13.89 0.66
C GLY A 166 -13.89 -13.16 1.47
N THR A 167 -13.95 -13.37 2.79
CA THR A 167 -14.94 -12.71 3.65
C THR A 167 -14.65 -11.22 3.74
N CYS A 168 -15.65 -10.39 3.47
CA CYS A 168 -15.55 -8.94 3.53
C CYS A 168 -16.33 -8.37 4.72
N LEU A 169 -15.76 -7.36 5.37
CA LEU A 169 -16.39 -6.58 6.42
C LEU A 169 -16.29 -5.11 6.02
N TYR A 170 -17.44 -4.51 5.72
CA TYR A 170 -17.54 -3.08 5.51
C TYR A 170 -17.52 -2.37 6.85
N GLU A 171 -16.70 -1.35 6.99
CA GLU A 171 -16.72 -0.52 8.19
C GLU A 171 -17.81 0.54 8.06
N ASP A 172 -18.62 0.68 9.12
CA ASP A 172 -19.58 1.78 9.23
C ASP A 172 -18.80 3.05 9.64
N LYS A 173 -18.98 4.15 8.90
CA LYS A 173 -18.42 5.45 9.24
C LYS A 173 -19.47 6.36 9.84
#